data_AF-A0A317H5A4-F1
#
_entry.id   AF-A0A317H5A4-F1
#
_cell.length_a   1.000
_cell.length_b   1.000
_cell.length_c   1.000
_cell.angle_alpha   90.00
_cell.angle_beta   90.00
_cell.angle_gamma   90.00
#
_symmetry.space_group_name_H-M   'P 1'
#
loop_
_entity.id
_entity.type
_entity.pdbx_description
1 polymer ?
#
loop_
_entity_poly.entity_id
_entity_poly.type
_entity_poly.pdbx_seq_one_letter_code
_entity_poly.pdbx_strand_id
1 'polypeptide(L)'
;MADEPNAQATEPEAEPGVIVEVKPYDKPAAPEFSDEEVEKMDTLPSDDEITRYAKDAQKRIKNLFTANQEWRRRVVQSERNVATATNLAQQLYTEVQQLKASTQRSEQALIDQALQRAEAELAQARARFLSARGANDPAQELAAQEQIAQAVAERDRLRLLRPAPVKEGDLTAVPAQPPAAAPGAPAPGQPPQQMSEGLKAWMRRNPWYQAPGEEKMTAFAYGVHQSLEAQGITELTNAKEYWGTIDRELRETFPNRFNVKPEKPEAVAVKPEKSEGGARPVAVAGATRTNGAAAGTSKRGPRHVVLSESQVMLARTLGLTNEQYAEQLVRDEGLPEGSYHDIATKR
;
A
#
# COMPACT_ATOMS: atom_id res chain seq x y z
N MET A 1 28.34 61.05 6.72
CA MET A 1 27.80 60.51 5.46
C MET A 1 28.79 59.47 4.97
N ALA A 2 28.37 58.19 4.98
CA ALA A 2 28.93 56.99 4.34
C ALA A 2 30.47 56.80 4.45
N ASP A 3 31.02 55.90 5.27
CA ASP A 3 30.75 54.47 5.46
C ASP A 3 30.75 53.67 4.15
N GLU A 4 31.91 53.09 3.81
CA GLU A 4 32.04 51.68 3.41
C GLU A 4 33.54 51.29 3.31
N PRO A 5 33.99 50.27 4.08
CA PRO A 5 35.36 49.77 4.03
C PRO A 5 35.54 48.67 2.98
N ASN A 6 36.72 48.74 2.35
CA ASN A 6 37.37 47.76 1.49
C ASN A 6 37.22 46.32 2.02
N ALA A 7 36.34 45.54 1.38
CA ALA A 7 36.11 44.14 1.67
C ALA A 7 37.22 43.27 1.04
N GLN A 8 37.88 42.49 1.89
CA GLN A 8 38.67 41.33 1.52
C GLN A 8 37.79 40.36 0.72
N ALA A 9 38.16 40.10 -0.54
CA ALA A 9 37.63 39.00 -1.30
C ALA A 9 38.52 37.78 -1.06
N THR A 10 38.08 36.98 -0.08
CA THR A 10 38.44 35.59 0.17
C THR A 10 38.34 34.79 -1.14
N GLU A 11 39.41 34.10 -1.52
CA GLU A 11 39.33 32.95 -2.44
C GLU A 11 38.43 31.89 -1.82
N PRO A 12 37.55 31.24 -2.60
CA PRO A 12 37.23 29.85 -2.35
C PRO A 12 37.58 29.00 -3.56
N GLU A 13 38.57 28.15 -3.33
CA GLU A 13 38.66 26.75 -3.75
C GLU A 13 38.11 26.38 -5.13
N ALA A 14 39.05 26.18 -6.05
CA ALA A 14 38.84 25.45 -7.29
C ALA A 14 38.29 24.04 -7.00
N GLU A 15 37.04 23.82 -7.36
CA GLU A 15 36.47 22.47 -7.50
C GLU A 15 37.13 21.73 -8.69
N PRO A 16 37.29 20.40 -8.61
CA PRO A 16 38.07 19.63 -9.57
C PRO A 16 37.43 19.67 -10.96
N GLY A 17 38.16 20.25 -11.92
CA GLY A 17 37.76 20.39 -13.31
C GLY A 17 37.25 19.09 -13.92
N VAL A 18 36.04 19.15 -14.47
CA VAL A 18 35.46 18.12 -15.33
C VAL A 18 36.24 18.13 -16.63
N ILE A 19 36.94 17.03 -16.94
CA ILE A 19 37.58 16.86 -18.24
C ILE A 19 36.50 16.44 -19.23
N VAL A 20 36.17 17.32 -20.18
CA VAL A 20 35.16 17.09 -21.23
C VAL A 20 35.86 16.67 -22.52
N GLU A 21 35.80 15.37 -22.85
CA GLU A 21 36.22 14.87 -24.16
C GLU A 21 35.02 14.90 -25.11
N VAL A 22 35.02 15.84 -26.06
CA VAL A 22 34.05 15.89 -27.15
C VAL A 22 34.56 14.99 -28.26
N LYS A 23 33.97 13.79 -28.42
CA LYS A 23 34.22 12.98 -29.61
C LYS A 23 33.39 13.52 -30.76
N PRO A 24 33.99 14.04 -31.86
CA PRO A 24 33.24 14.31 -33.06
C PRO A 24 32.69 12.98 -33.58
N TYR A 25 31.38 12.93 -33.80
CA TYR A 25 30.71 11.78 -34.39
C TYR A 25 30.99 11.79 -35.88
N ASP A 26 32.16 11.29 -36.28
CA ASP A 26 32.42 10.97 -37.68
C ASP A 26 31.61 9.71 -38.02
N LYS A 27 30.32 9.90 -38.29
CA LYS A 27 29.48 8.84 -38.83
C LYS A 27 30.07 8.57 -40.22
N PRO A 28 30.66 7.41 -40.51
CA PRO A 28 30.98 7.09 -41.90
C PRO A 28 29.67 7.28 -42.69
N ALA A 29 29.75 7.97 -43.82
CA ALA A 29 28.61 8.14 -44.71
C ALA A 29 27.90 6.79 -44.80
N ALA A 30 26.59 6.78 -44.51
CA ALA A 30 25.81 5.57 -44.69
C ALA A 30 26.10 5.08 -46.11
N PRO A 31 26.40 3.78 -46.31
CA PRO A 31 26.75 3.28 -47.63
C PRO A 31 25.68 3.76 -48.61
N GLU A 32 26.09 4.34 -49.74
CA GLU A 32 25.16 4.69 -50.80
C GLU A 32 24.35 3.43 -51.10
N PHE A 33 23.01 3.55 -51.06
CA PHE A 33 22.13 2.46 -51.42
C PHE A 33 22.60 1.94 -52.77
N SER A 34 22.80 0.63 -52.87
CA SER A 34 23.22 0.01 -54.13
C SER A 34 22.25 0.40 -55.24
N ASP A 35 22.71 0.46 -56.49
CA ASP A 35 21.84 0.76 -57.63
C ASP A 35 20.61 -0.17 -57.67
N GLU A 36 20.75 -1.41 -57.18
CA GLU A 36 19.65 -2.37 -57.00
C GLU A 36 18.65 -2.02 -55.88
N GLU A 37 19.09 -1.36 -54.81
CA GLU A 37 18.21 -0.87 -53.73
C GLU A 37 17.48 0.40 -54.13
N VAL A 38 18.12 1.26 -54.91
CA VAL A 38 17.50 2.47 -55.49
C VAL A 38 16.46 2.08 -56.54
N GLU A 39 16.74 1.09 -57.40
CA GLU A 39 15.79 0.57 -58.39
C GLU A 39 14.56 -0.08 -57.75
N LYS A 40 14.72 -0.75 -56.60
CA LYS A 40 13.60 -1.28 -55.79
C LYS A 40 12.78 -0.21 -55.09
N MET A 41 13.34 0.98 -54.87
CA MET A 41 12.62 2.12 -54.27
C MET A 41 11.90 2.98 -55.32
N ASP A 42 12.34 2.97 -56.58
CA ASP A 42 11.74 3.74 -57.68
C ASP A 42 10.53 3.04 -58.32
N THR A 43 10.26 1.78 -57.95
CA THR A 43 8.99 1.13 -58.28
C THR A 43 7.87 1.69 -57.40
N LEU A 44 6.98 2.48 -58.01
CA LEU A 44 5.71 2.87 -57.38
C LEU A 44 5.04 1.63 -56.77
N PRO A 45 4.55 1.69 -55.51
CA PRO A 45 3.84 0.58 -54.91
C PRO A 45 2.74 0.12 -55.87
N SER A 46 2.63 -1.18 -56.10
CA SER A 46 1.59 -1.72 -56.97
C SER A 46 0.22 -1.21 -56.50
N ASP A 47 -0.71 -0.92 -57.42
CA ASP A 47 -2.07 -0.47 -57.08
C ASP A 47 -2.77 -1.40 -56.05
N ASP A 48 -2.40 -2.68 -56.04
CA ASP A 48 -2.86 -3.66 -55.05
C ASP A 48 -2.37 -3.38 -53.62
N GLU A 49 -1.19 -2.80 -53.45
CA GLU A 49 -0.66 -2.41 -52.13
C GLU A 49 -1.31 -1.12 -51.64
N ILE A 50 -1.47 -0.13 -52.53
CA ILE A 50 -2.15 1.15 -52.22
C ILE A 50 -3.60 0.89 -51.78
N THR A 51 -4.32 0.00 -52.48
CA THR A 51 -5.69 -0.37 -52.11
C THR A 51 -5.78 -1.15 -50.80
N ARG A 52 -4.76 -1.97 -50.45
CA ARG A 52 -4.68 -2.64 -49.15
C ARG A 52 -4.50 -1.62 -48.01
N TYR A 53 -3.60 -0.65 -48.17
CA TYR A 53 -3.41 0.43 -47.19
C TYR A 53 -4.68 1.26 -47.00
N ALA A 54 -5.40 1.59 -48.08
CA ALA A 54 -6.68 2.29 -47.99
C ALA A 54 -7.74 1.50 -47.20
N LYS A 55 -7.83 0.18 -47.43
CA LYS A 55 -8.73 -0.71 -46.68
C LYS A 55 -8.36 -0.81 -45.21
N ASP A 56 -7.07 -0.87 -44.87
CA ASP A 56 -6.62 -0.95 -43.48
C ASP A 56 -6.77 0.38 -42.73
N ALA A 57 -6.53 1.51 -43.40
CA ALA A 57 -6.85 2.84 -42.87
C ALA A 57 -8.36 2.98 -42.59
N GLN A 58 -9.22 2.54 -43.52
CA GLN A 58 -10.67 2.54 -43.34
C GLN A 58 -11.10 1.67 -42.15
N LYS A 59 -10.52 0.46 -41.99
CA LYS A 59 -10.77 -0.39 -40.81
C LYS A 59 -10.35 0.30 -39.52
N ARG A 60 -9.17 0.93 -39.49
CA ARG A 60 -8.68 1.64 -38.30
C ARG A 60 -9.58 2.81 -37.94
N ILE A 61 -10.03 3.59 -38.92
CA ILE A 61 -10.98 4.70 -38.69
C ILE A 61 -12.30 4.16 -38.12
N LYS A 62 -12.83 3.06 -38.66
CA LYS A 62 -14.05 2.41 -38.13
C LYS A 62 -13.85 1.91 -36.69
N ASN A 63 -12.70 1.33 -36.38
CA ASN A 63 -12.35 0.87 -35.03
C ASN A 63 -12.19 2.05 -34.06
N LEU A 64 -11.59 3.16 -34.49
CA LEU A 64 -11.48 4.37 -33.68
C LEU A 64 -12.85 5.02 -33.43
N PHE A 65 -13.73 5.04 -34.43
CA PHE A 65 -15.09 5.55 -34.29
C PHE A 65 -15.92 4.72 -33.31
N THR A 66 -15.88 3.39 -33.45
CA THR A 66 -16.55 2.47 -32.51
C THR A 66 -15.98 2.59 -31.09
N ALA A 67 -14.65 2.63 -30.94
CA ALA A 67 -14.01 2.88 -29.64
C ALA A 67 -14.42 4.25 -29.04
N ASN A 68 -14.52 5.31 -29.85
CA ASN A 68 -14.98 6.62 -29.38
C ASN A 68 -16.45 6.58 -28.92
N GLN A 69 -17.31 5.90 -29.66
CA GLN A 69 -18.71 5.72 -29.27
C GLN A 69 -18.87 4.92 -27.98
N GLU A 70 -18.10 3.83 -27.84
CA GLU A 70 -18.08 3.04 -26.61
C GLU A 70 -17.55 3.85 -25.43
N TRP A 71 -16.51 4.65 -25.64
CA TRP A 71 -16.00 5.56 -24.62
C TRP A 71 -17.07 6.57 -24.19
N ARG A 72 -17.78 7.21 -25.13
CA ARG A 72 -18.90 8.11 -24.82
C ARG A 72 -20.01 7.40 -24.04
N ARG A 73 -20.38 6.17 -24.43
CA ARG A 73 -21.38 5.37 -23.71
C ARG A 73 -20.92 5.08 -22.29
N ARG A 74 -19.65 4.72 -22.08
CA ARG A 74 -19.07 4.48 -20.75
C ARG A 74 -19.08 5.74 -19.89
N VAL A 75 -18.73 6.90 -20.45
CA VAL A 75 -18.79 8.19 -19.74
C VAL A 75 -20.23 8.48 -19.29
N VAL A 76 -21.20 8.43 -20.19
CA VAL A 76 -22.62 8.67 -19.85
C VAL A 76 -23.12 7.69 -18.79
N GLN A 77 -22.75 6.41 -18.88
CA GLN A 77 -23.11 5.43 -17.85
C GLN A 77 -22.44 5.72 -16.51
N SER A 78 -21.16 6.14 -16.52
CA SER A 78 -20.45 6.50 -15.29
C SER A 78 -21.06 7.72 -14.61
N GLU A 79 -21.43 8.75 -15.37
CA GLU A 79 -22.11 9.94 -14.87
C GLU A 79 -23.48 9.58 -14.29
N ARG A 80 -24.23 8.71 -14.97
CA ARG A 80 -25.51 8.20 -14.47
C ARG A 80 -25.33 7.43 -13.16
N ASN A 81 -24.32 6.56 -13.08
CA ASN A 81 -24.04 5.78 -11.88
C ASN A 81 -23.65 6.69 -10.71
N VAL A 82 -22.79 7.69 -10.95
CA VAL A 82 -22.42 8.70 -9.96
C VAL A 82 -23.65 9.46 -9.49
N ALA A 83 -24.48 9.96 -10.41
CA ALA A 83 -25.72 10.66 -10.06
C ALA A 83 -26.68 9.78 -9.25
N THR A 84 -26.83 8.49 -9.58
CA THR A 84 -27.65 7.58 -8.78
C THR A 84 -27.07 7.32 -7.40
N ALA A 85 -25.74 7.20 -7.29
CA ALA A 85 -25.06 6.97 -6.02
C ALA A 85 -25.14 8.21 -5.12
N THR A 86 -24.97 9.41 -5.67
CA THR A 86 -25.10 10.66 -4.90
C THR A 86 -26.54 10.88 -4.43
N ASN A 87 -27.54 10.62 -5.27
CA ASN A 87 -28.93 10.70 -4.87
C ASN A 87 -29.27 9.69 -3.74
N LEU A 88 -28.80 8.45 -3.86
CA LEU A 88 -28.98 7.44 -2.80
C LEU A 88 -28.28 7.87 -1.51
N ALA A 89 -27.04 8.37 -1.59
CA ALA A 89 -26.30 8.85 -0.43
C ALA A 89 -27.03 10.02 0.26
N GLN A 90 -27.59 10.95 -0.52
CA GLN A 90 -28.41 12.04 0.01
C GLN A 90 -29.69 11.51 0.70
N GLN A 91 -30.39 10.55 0.08
CA GLN A 91 -31.57 9.92 0.67
C GLN A 91 -31.24 9.24 2.00
N LEU A 92 -30.20 8.41 2.03
CA LEU A 92 -29.73 7.75 3.25
C LEU A 92 -29.33 8.75 4.33
N TYR A 93 -28.63 9.82 3.96
CA TYR A 93 -28.28 10.89 4.90
C TYR A 93 -29.54 11.54 5.49
N THR A 94 -30.52 11.88 4.66
CA THR A 94 -31.78 12.46 5.14
C THR A 94 -32.57 11.50 6.02
N GLU A 95 -32.60 10.21 5.69
CA GLU A 95 -33.28 9.18 6.47
C GLU A 95 -32.61 9.00 7.85
N VAL A 96 -31.28 8.96 7.88
CA VAL A 96 -30.52 8.94 9.14
C VAL A 96 -30.86 10.16 10.00
N GLN A 97 -30.91 11.36 9.43
CA GLN A 97 -31.27 12.56 10.18
C GLN A 97 -32.71 12.51 10.70
N GLN A 98 -33.65 12.01 9.90
CA GLN A 98 -35.04 11.82 10.31
C GLN A 98 -35.16 10.78 11.42
N LEU A 99 -34.46 9.65 11.32
CA LEU A 99 -34.40 8.60 12.33
C LEU A 99 -33.85 9.15 13.63
N LYS A 100 -32.70 9.84 13.61
CA LYS A 100 -32.12 10.51 14.78
C LYS A 100 -33.11 11.47 15.44
N ALA A 101 -33.76 12.32 14.66
CA ALA A 101 -34.75 13.26 15.16
C ALA A 101 -36.00 12.56 15.73
N SER A 102 -36.43 11.44 15.14
CA SER A 102 -37.55 10.64 15.66
C SER A 102 -37.21 9.92 16.95
N THR A 103 -36.00 9.33 17.04
CA THR A 103 -35.50 8.65 18.24
C THR A 103 -35.41 9.65 19.39
N GLN A 104 -34.78 10.81 19.16
CA GLN A 104 -34.69 11.85 20.18
C GLN A 104 -36.07 12.34 20.64
N ARG A 105 -37.01 12.55 19.72
CA ARG A 105 -38.40 12.93 20.07
C ARG A 105 -39.10 11.83 20.86
N SER A 106 -38.92 10.56 20.49
CA SER A 106 -39.52 9.43 21.21
C SER A 106 -38.94 9.26 22.62
N GLU A 107 -37.62 9.41 22.78
CA GLU A 107 -36.95 9.36 24.09
C GLU A 107 -37.43 10.51 24.99
N GLN A 108 -37.52 11.73 24.45
CA GLN A 108 -38.08 12.88 25.17
C GLN A 108 -39.51 12.62 25.60
N ALA A 109 -40.37 12.14 24.69
CA ALA A 109 -41.76 11.83 25.01
C ALA A 109 -41.89 10.76 26.12
N LEU A 110 -41.01 9.75 26.12
CA LEU A 110 -40.97 8.73 27.17
C LEU A 110 -40.53 9.32 28.53
N ILE A 111 -39.52 10.19 28.53
CA ILE A 111 -39.08 10.89 29.74
C ILE A 111 -40.20 11.79 30.27
N ASP A 112 -40.85 12.55 29.40
CA ASP A 112 -41.96 13.45 29.77
C ASP A 112 -43.16 12.67 30.30
N GLN A 113 -43.51 11.55 29.69
CA GLN A 113 -44.56 10.66 30.19
C GLN A 113 -44.21 10.08 31.56
N ALA A 114 -42.96 9.66 31.77
CA ALA A 114 -42.49 9.19 33.06
C ALA A 114 -42.53 10.30 34.12
N LEU A 115 -42.14 11.53 33.76
CA LEU A 115 -42.21 12.70 34.64
C LEU A 115 -43.65 13.02 35.04
N GLN A 116 -44.58 13.05 34.09
CA GLN A 116 -46.00 13.27 34.36
C GLN A 116 -46.57 12.20 35.30
N ARG A 117 -46.16 10.94 35.13
CA ARG A 117 -46.55 9.85 36.03
C ARG A 117 -45.99 10.06 37.44
N ALA A 118 -44.70 10.38 37.59
CA ALA A 118 -44.08 10.65 38.88
C ALA A 118 -44.73 11.86 39.59
N GLU A 119 -45.09 12.92 38.84
CA GLU A 119 -45.81 14.08 39.37
C GLU A 119 -47.23 13.74 39.83
N ALA A 120 -47.93 12.87 39.10
CA ALA A 120 -49.24 12.36 39.51
C ALA A 120 -49.16 11.49 40.76
N GLU A 121 -48.18 10.58 40.85
CA GLU A 121 -47.94 9.74 42.02
C GLU A 121 -47.58 10.58 43.25
N LEU A 122 -46.77 11.63 43.07
CA LEU A 122 -46.46 12.60 44.13
C LEU A 122 -47.70 13.35 44.61
N ALA A 123 -48.57 13.80 43.68
CA ALA A 123 -49.82 14.47 44.03
C ALA A 123 -50.77 13.54 44.81
N GLN A 124 -50.86 12.27 44.40
CA GLN A 124 -51.64 11.24 45.10
C GLN A 124 -51.08 10.94 46.49
N ALA A 125 -49.76 10.80 46.63
CA ALA A 125 -49.11 10.56 47.92
C ALA A 125 -49.33 11.73 48.90
N ARG A 126 -49.29 12.98 48.41
CA ARG A 126 -49.64 14.18 49.18
C ARG A 126 -51.10 14.16 49.64
N ALA A 127 -52.02 13.79 48.77
CA ALA A 127 -53.44 13.66 49.13
C ALA A 127 -53.64 12.59 50.21
N ARG A 128 -52.97 11.44 50.08
CA ARG A 128 -53.00 10.36 51.09
C ARG A 128 -52.46 10.83 52.42
N PHE A 129 -51.33 11.54 52.45
CA PHE A 129 -50.77 12.12 53.67
C PHE A 129 -51.75 13.04 54.37
N LEU A 130 -52.40 13.96 53.64
CA LEU A 130 -53.41 14.87 54.20
C LEU A 130 -54.63 14.10 54.74
N SER A 131 -55.08 13.05 54.04
CA SER A 131 -56.19 12.22 54.49
C SER A 131 -55.86 11.40 55.75
N ALA A 132 -54.66 10.82 55.83
CA ALA A 132 -54.18 10.08 56.99
C ALA A 132 -54.08 10.98 58.22
N ARG A 133 -53.61 12.22 58.02
CA ARG A 133 -53.56 13.24 59.06
C ARG A 133 -54.93 13.69 59.54
N GLY A 134 -55.91 13.80 58.64
CA GLY A 134 -57.30 14.05 59.03
C GLY A 134 -57.92 12.88 59.81
N ALA A 135 -57.46 11.65 59.56
CA ALA A 135 -57.92 10.44 60.25
C ALA A 135 -57.15 10.13 61.56
N ASN A 136 -56.09 10.89 61.89
CA ASN A 136 -55.16 10.60 62.98
C ASN A 136 -54.59 9.16 62.95
N ASP A 137 -54.28 8.66 61.75
CA ASP A 137 -53.66 7.35 61.56
C ASP A 137 -52.14 7.49 61.31
N PRO A 138 -51.29 7.29 62.34
CA PRO A 138 -49.85 7.49 62.22
C PRO A 138 -49.18 6.48 61.29
N ALA A 139 -49.76 5.29 61.11
CA ALA A 139 -49.19 4.28 60.21
C ALA A 139 -49.37 4.68 58.75
N GLN A 140 -50.55 5.19 58.40
CA GLN A 140 -50.83 5.72 57.05
C GLN A 140 -50.07 7.03 56.77
N GLU A 141 -49.85 7.87 57.79
CA GLU A 141 -49.01 9.06 57.64
C GLU A 141 -47.58 8.70 57.27
N LEU A 142 -46.96 7.74 57.97
CA LEU A 142 -45.59 7.31 57.68
C LEU A 142 -45.49 6.70 56.28
N ALA A 143 -46.43 5.81 55.91
CA ALA A 143 -46.47 5.21 54.59
C ALA A 143 -46.62 6.26 53.47
N ALA A 144 -47.44 7.29 53.68
CA ALA A 144 -47.57 8.38 52.73
C ALA A 144 -46.31 9.25 52.64
N GLN A 145 -45.61 9.49 53.77
CA GLN A 145 -44.32 10.19 53.76
C GLN A 145 -43.24 9.41 52.97
N GLU A 146 -43.17 8.09 53.15
CA GLU A 146 -42.28 7.23 52.37
C GLU A 146 -42.61 7.28 50.87
N GLN A 147 -43.90 7.23 50.51
CA GLN A 147 -44.34 7.36 49.11
C GLN A 147 -43.99 8.73 48.52
N ILE A 148 -44.12 9.83 49.29
CA ILE A 148 -43.70 11.16 48.85
C ILE A 148 -42.18 11.18 48.60
N ALA A 149 -41.38 10.61 49.51
CA ALA A 149 -39.93 10.57 49.35
C ALA A 149 -39.50 9.76 48.12
N GLN A 150 -40.13 8.61 47.88
CA GLN A 150 -39.91 7.79 46.69
C GLN A 150 -40.27 8.54 45.41
N ALA A 151 -41.47 9.14 45.33
CA ALA A 151 -41.91 9.87 44.14
C ALA A 151 -41.05 11.12 43.85
N VAL A 152 -40.55 11.81 44.88
CA VAL A 152 -39.60 12.92 44.71
C VAL A 152 -38.26 12.43 44.17
N ALA A 153 -37.71 11.34 44.73
CA ALA A 153 -36.45 10.76 44.27
C ALA A 153 -36.54 10.27 42.82
N GLU A 154 -37.65 9.64 42.44
CA GLU A 154 -37.91 9.20 41.06
C GLU A 154 -38.03 10.38 40.09
N ARG A 155 -38.80 11.41 40.46
CA ARG A 155 -38.91 12.64 39.67
C ARG A 155 -37.55 13.29 39.45
N ASP A 156 -36.74 13.42 40.50
CA ASP A 156 -35.43 14.05 40.41
C ASP A 156 -34.47 13.22 39.56
N ARG A 157 -34.52 11.87 39.66
CA ARG A 157 -33.79 10.97 38.77
C ARG A 157 -34.21 11.13 37.30
N LEU A 158 -35.51 11.23 37.02
CA LEU A 158 -36.05 11.43 35.68
C LEU A 158 -35.67 12.80 35.09
N ARG A 159 -35.57 13.85 35.91
CA ARG A 159 -35.09 15.17 35.47
C ARG A 159 -33.61 15.19 35.09
N LEU A 160 -32.81 14.30 35.70
CA LEU A 160 -31.38 14.15 35.38
C LEU A 160 -31.16 13.30 34.13
N LEU A 161 -32.13 12.45 33.75
CA LEU A 161 -32.12 11.72 32.49
C LEU A 161 -32.31 12.72 31.34
N ARG A 162 -31.23 12.93 30.58
CA ARG A 162 -31.32 13.58 29.27
C ARG A 162 -31.41 12.49 28.19
N PRO A 163 -32.13 12.74 27.09
CA PRO A 163 -32.06 11.86 25.92
C PRO A 163 -30.59 11.68 25.55
N ALA A 164 -30.18 10.43 25.30
CA ALA A 164 -28.78 10.14 25.05
C ALA A 164 -28.37 10.89 23.78
N PRO A 165 -27.27 11.68 23.78
CA PRO A 165 -26.78 12.21 22.52
C PRO A 165 -26.47 11.00 21.64
N VAL A 166 -27.15 10.91 20.49
CA VAL A 166 -26.86 9.87 19.51
C VAL A 166 -25.38 10.03 19.17
N LYS A 167 -24.54 9.10 19.63
CA LYS A 167 -23.10 9.15 19.37
C LYS A 167 -22.94 9.24 17.86
N GLU A 168 -22.30 10.30 17.39
CA GLU A 168 -21.91 10.49 15.98
C GLU A 168 -20.74 9.57 15.61
N GLY A 169 -20.78 8.31 16.05
CA GLY A 169 -19.84 7.28 15.66
C GLY A 169 -20.32 6.58 14.38
N ASP A 170 -19.43 6.49 13.41
CA ASP A 170 -19.45 5.54 12.28
C ASP A 170 -20.45 5.76 11.14
N LEU A 171 -20.59 6.98 10.65
CA LEU A 171 -21.07 7.18 9.26
C LEU A 171 -20.00 7.74 8.31
N THR A 172 -18.82 8.10 8.83
CA THR A 172 -17.63 8.44 8.03
C THR A 172 -16.66 7.27 7.87
N ALA A 173 -16.89 6.15 8.56
CA ALA A 173 -16.24 4.88 8.28
C ALA A 173 -16.93 4.22 7.07
N VAL A 174 -16.82 4.85 5.90
CA VAL A 174 -16.83 4.07 4.66
C VAL A 174 -15.69 3.08 4.83
N PRO A 175 -15.88 1.76 4.69
CA PRO A 175 -14.74 0.88 4.47
C PRO A 175 -14.14 1.33 3.14
N ALA A 176 -13.14 2.21 3.21
CA ALA A 176 -12.33 2.57 2.08
C ALA A 176 -11.81 1.24 1.54
N GLN A 177 -12.19 0.91 0.31
CA GLN A 177 -11.43 -0.06 -0.48
C GLN A 177 -9.97 0.31 -0.29
N PRO A 178 -9.11 -0.62 0.15
CA PRO A 178 -7.70 -0.30 0.33
C PRO A 178 -7.20 0.26 -1.00
N PRO A 179 -6.67 1.50 -1.03
CA PRO A 179 -6.05 2.01 -2.24
C PRO A 179 -4.94 1.03 -2.61
N ALA A 180 -4.88 0.66 -3.88
CA ALA A 180 -3.81 -0.18 -4.41
C ALA A 180 -2.48 0.38 -3.90
N ALA A 181 -1.76 -0.43 -3.12
CA ALA A 181 -0.58 -0.01 -2.41
C ALA A 181 0.46 0.51 -3.42
N ALA A 182 0.74 1.81 -3.36
CA ALA A 182 2.01 2.35 -3.82
C ALA A 182 3.11 1.79 -2.90
N PRO A 183 4.20 1.22 -3.43
CA PRO A 183 5.25 0.66 -2.61
C PRO A 183 6.04 1.82 -1.97
N GLY A 184 5.99 1.97 -0.64
CA GLY A 184 6.96 2.80 0.08
C GLY A 184 6.51 3.70 1.23
N ALA A 185 5.37 3.47 1.88
CA ALA A 185 5.03 4.17 3.12
C ALA A 185 4.81 3.18 4.29
N PRO A 186 5.46 3.36 5.45
CA PRO A 186 5.22 2.51 6.61
C PRO A 186 3.80 2.72 7.14
N ALA A 187 3.07 1.62 7.29
CA ALA A 187 1.70 1.62 7.82
C ALA A 187 1.67 2.17 9.27
N PRO A 188 0.60 2.90 9.66
CA PRO A 188 0.37 3.28 11.05
C PRO A 188 0.29 2.03 11.91
N GLY A 189 1.12 1.97 12.95
CA GLY A 189 1.31 0.79 13.79
C GLY A 189 0.00 0.26 14.34
N GLN A 190 -0.30 -0.99 14.01
CA GLN A 190 -1.14 -1.80 14.88
C GLN A 190 -0.53 -1.76 16.30
N PRO A 191 -1.36 -1.70 17.37
CA PRO A 191 -0.84 -1.86 18.72
C PRO A 191 -0.01 -3.15 18.73
N PRO A 192 1.20 -3.17 19.32
CA PRO A 192 2.05 -4.35 19.30
C PRO A 192 1.25 -5.51 19.88
N GLN A 193 0.82 -6.43 19.01
CA GLN A 193 0.26 -7.69 19.45
C GLN A 193 1.31 -8.29 20.36
N GLN A 194 0.97 -8.46 21.63
CA GLN A 194 1.87 -9.12 22.57
C GLN A 194 2.19 -10.47 21.97
N MET A 195 3.44 -10.67 21.54
CA MET A 195 3.89 -11.92 20.96
C MET A 195 3.51 -13.04 21.93
N SER A 196 2.74 -14.01 21.44
CA SER A 196 2.33 -15.17 22.24
C SER A 196 3.57 -15.87 22.80
N GLU A 197 3.43 -16.50 23.96
CA GLU A 197 4.53 -17.27 24.56
C GLU A 197 5.00 -18.41 23.63
N GLY A 198 4.06 -19.00 22.89
CA GLY A 198 4.33 -20.02 21.87
C GLY A 198 5.19 -19.48 20.72
N LEU A 199 4.84 -18.31 20.17
CA LEU A 199 5.61 -17.66 19.11
C LEU A 199 7.03 -17.34 19.58
N LYS A 200 7.21 -16.83 20.81
CA LYS A 200 8.55 -16.57 21.38
C LYS A 200 9.40 -17.83 21.47
N ALA A 201 8.81 -18.94 21.94
CA ALA A 201 9.50 -20.22 22.05
C ALA A 201 9.84 -20.83 20.67
N TRP A 202 8.99 -20.62 19.67
CA TRP A 202 9.23 -21.06 18.30
C TRP A 202 10.29 -20.21 17.60
N MET A 203 10.26 -18.88 17.73
CA MET A 203 11.29 -17.98 17.19
C MET A 203 12.68 -18.28 17.77
N ARG A 204 12.77 -18.61 19.08
CA ARG A 204 14.04 -19.03 19.69
C ARG A 204 14.62 -20.30 19.06
N ARG A 205 13.77 -21.19 18.56
CA ARG A 205 14.17 -22.42 17.84
C ARG A 205 14.45 -22.18 16.36
N ASN A 206 13.97 -21.06 15.80
CA ASN A 206 14.03 -20.71 14.39
C ASN A 206 14.69 -19.33 14.19
N PRO A 207 16.02 -19.21 14.34
CA PRO A 207 16.74 -17.93 14.21
C PRO A 207 16.71 -17.33 12.79
N TRP A 208 16.32 -18.12 11.79
CA TRP A 208 16.14 -17.70 10.41
C TRP A 208 14.86 -16.87 10.21
N TYR A 209 13.91 -16.94 11.14
CA TYR A 209 12.63 -16.25 11.02
C TYR A 209 12.84 -14.73 11.07
N GLN A 210 12.34 -14.02 10.05
CA GLN A 210 12.57 -12.58 9.83
C GLN A 210 14.05 -12.16 9.67
N ALA A 211 14.96 -13.12 9.43
CA ALA A 211 16.36 -12.82 9.13
C ALA A 211 16.52 -12.29 7.68
N PRO A 212 17.43 -11.32 7.45
CA PRO A 212 17.69 -10.81 6.11
C PRO A 212 18.25 -11.93 5.21
N GLY A 213 17.65 -12.11 4.03
CA GLY A 213 17.97 -13.21 3.10
C GLY A 213 17.12 -14.48 3.27
N GLU A 214 16.27 -14.55 4.30
CA GLU A 214 15.35 -15.68 4.58
C GLU A 214 13.88 -15.31 4.43
N GLU A 215 13.60 -14.25 3.67
CA GLU A 215 12.26 -13.70 3.46
C GLU A 215 11.30 -14.74 2.87
N LYS A 216 11.79 -15.60 1.97
CA LYS A 216 10.97 -16.66 1.35
C LYS A 216 10.47 -17.68 2.37
N MET A 217 11.31 -18.07 3.33
CA MET A 217 10.91 -19.00 4.39
C MET A 217 9.94 -18.33 5.37
N THR A 218 10.18 -17.05 5.67
CA THR A 218 9.31 -16.26 6.53
C THR A 218 7.93 -16.09 5.89
N ALA A 219 7.86 -15.71 4.61
CA ALA A 219 6.61 -15.58 3.87
C ALA A 219 5.85 -16.91 3.73
N PHE A 220 6.58 -18.01 3.52
CA PHE A 220 6.00 -19.34 3.51
C PHE A 220 5.36 -19.70 4.85
N ALA A 221 6.07 -19.50 5.97
CA ALA A 221 5.53 -19.74 7.31
C ALA A 221 4.27 -18.91 7.60
N TYR A 222 4.22 -17.66 7.16
CA TYR A 222 3.00 -16.83 7.22
C TYR A 222 1.85 -17.41 6.38
N GLY A 223 2.14 -17.93 5.18
CA GLY A 223 1.13 -18.59 4.34
C GLY A 223 0.55 -19.84 5.00
N VAL A 224 1.39 -20.66 5.64
CA VAL A 224 0.95 -21.84 6.40
C VAL A 224 0.09 -21.43 7.60
N HIS A 225 0.49 -20.39 8.34
CA HIS A 225 -0.31 -19.82 9.43
C HIS A 225 -1.72 -19.42 8.97
N GLN A 226 -1.84 -18.68 7.86
CA GLN A 226 -3.14 -18.29 7.30
C GLN A 226 -3.99 -19.52 6.90
N SER A 227 -3.36 -20.56 6.37
CA SER A 227 -4.07 -21.81 6.02
C SER A 227 -4.59 -22.56 7.25
N LEU A 228 -3.83 -22.56 8.34
CA LEU A 228 -4.21 -23.19 9.61
C LEU A 228 -5.32 -22.38 10.32
N GLU A 229 -5.25 -21.06 10.28
CA GLU A 229 -6.32 -20.19 10.78
C GLU A 229 -7.63 -20.41 10.02
N ALA A 230 -7.58 -20.55 8.69
CA ALA A 230 -8.75 -20.87 7.89
C ALA A 230 -9.34 -22.25 8.21
N GLN A 231 -8.53 -23.18 8.68
CA GLN A 231 -8.95 -24.51 9.16
C GLN A 231 -9.42 -24.49 10.64
N GLY A 232 -9.34 -23.34 11.32
CA GLY A 232 -9.70 -23.21 12.74
C GLY A 232 -8.64 -23.76 13.69
N ILE A 233 -7.46 -24.13 13.20
CA ILE A 233 -6.33 -24.62 14.00
C ILE A 233 -5.47 -23.41 14.37
N THR A 234 -5.64 -22.92 15.60
CA THR A 234 -4.86 -21.78 16.11
C THR A 234 -3.94 -22.21 17.24
N GLU A 235 -3.00 -21.33 17.60
CA GLU A 235 -2.14 -21.51 18.78
C GLU A 235 -2.92 -21.73 20.08
N LEU A 236 -4.12 -21.15 20.20
CA LEU A 236 -4.96 -21.24 21.39
C LEU A 236 -5.75 -22.55 21.43
N THR A 237 -6.14 -23.08 20.27
CA THR A 237 -6.95 -24.30 20.17
C THR A 237 -6.09 -25.55 20.26
N ASN A 238 -5.03 -25.63 19.45
CA ASN A 238 -4.18 -26.83 19.31
C ASN A 238 -2.71 -26.46 19.06
N ALA A 239 -2.04 -25.90 20.07
CA ALA A 239 -0.65 -25.43 19.96
C ALA A 239 0.33 -26.46 19.38
N LYS A 240 0.24 -27.74 19.80
CA LYS A 240 1.17 -28.79 19.36
C LYS A 240 1.01 -29.12 17.87
N GLU A 241 -0.23 -29.20 17.39
CA GLU A 241 -0.55 -29.50 16.00
C GLU A 241 -0.24 -28.32 15.09
N TYR A 242 -0.55 -27.10 15.56
CA TYR A 242 -0.26 -25.86 14.87
C TYR A 242 1.24 -25.69 14.59
N TRP A 243 2.09 -25.71 15.64
CA TRP A 243 3.54 -25.54 15.46
C TRP A 243 4.19 -26.74 14.75
N GLY A 244 3.68 -27.95 14.98
CA GLY A 244 4.18 -29.16 14.30
C GLY A 244 3.91 -29.14 12.79
N THR A 245 2.77 -28.61 12.37
CA THR A 245 2.42 -28.51 10.95
C THR A 245 3.27 -27.46 10.24
N ILE A 246 3.46 -26.29 10.85
CA ILE A 246 4.34 -25.24 10.32
C ILE A 246 5.77 -25.77 10.14
N ASP A 247 6.35 -26.41 11.16
CA ASP A 247 7.72 -26.94 11.09
C ASP A 247 7.86 -28.06 10.04
N ARG A 248 6.83 -28.91 9.87
CA ARG A 248 6.82 -30.00 8.88
C ARG A 248 6.81 -29.44 7.46
N GLU A 249 5.84 -28.58 7.13
CA GLU A 249 5.71 -28.02 5.79
C GLU A 249 6.94 -27.19 5.39
N LEU A 250 7.53 -26.49 6.36
CA LEU A 250 8.75 -25.73 6.15
C LEU A 250 9.95 -26.64 5.84
N ARG A 251 10.07 -27.78 6.51
CA ARG A 251 11.13 -28.76 6.24
C ARG A 251 10.95 -29.46 4.89
N GLU A 252 9.71 -29.72 4.49
CA GLU A 252 9.37 -30.30 3.18
C GLU A 252 9.66 -29.33 2.04
N THR A 253 9.35 -28.05 2.21
CA THR A 253 9.54 -27.02 1.16
C THR A 253 10.96 -26.47 1.10
N PHE A 254 11.67 -26.44 2.22
CA PHE A 254 13.07 -26.01 2.28
C PHE A 254 14.03 -27.10 2.81
N PRO A 255 14.13 -28.30 2.19
CA PRO A 255 15.01 -29.38 2.66
C PRO A 255 16.48 -28.96 2.76
N ASN A 256 16.93 -28.13 1.82
CA ASN A 256 18.29 -27.62 1.72
C ASN A 256 18.71 -26.76 2.92
N ARG A 257 17.75 -26.21 3.68
CA ARG A 257 18.01 -25.35 4.84
C ARG A 257 18.13 -26.12 6.15
N PHE A 258 17.40 -27.23 6.27
CA PHE A 258 17.38 -28.03 7.49
C PHE A 258 18.35 -29.21 7.44
N ASN A 259 19.20 -29.30 6.40
CA ASN A 259 20.10 -30.43 6.16
C ASN A 259 19.39 -31.80 6.23
N VAL A 260 18.08 -31.81 5.96
CA VAL A 260 17.27 -33.02 5.93
C VAL A 260 17.52 -33.64 4.56
N LYS A 261 18.31 -34.71 4.52
CA LYS A 261 18.31 -35.59 3.35
C LYS A 261 16.85 -35.99 3.10
N PRO A 262 16.29 -35.80 1.90
CA PRO A 262 14.94 -36.24 1.63
C PRO A 262 14.89 -37.76 1.83
N GLU A 263 14.21 -38.21 2.88
CA GLU A 263 13.76 -39.58 2.98
C GLU A 263 12.70 -39.77 1.88
N LYS A 264 13.18 -40.24 0.73
CA LYS A 264 12.32 -40.82 -0.30
C LYS A 264 11.56 -41.99 0.32
N PRO A 265 10.27 -42.18 0.00
CA PRO A 265 9.48 -43.27 0.56
C PRO A 265 10.13 -44.62 0.22
N GLU A 266 10.41 -45.42 1.25
CA GLU A 266 10.81 -46.82 1.10
C GLU A 266 9.65 -47.62 0.52
N ALA A 267 9.74 -47.90 -0.78
CA ALA A 267 9.13 -49.07 -1.39
C ALA A 267 10.24 -49.90 -2.04
N VAL A 268 10.66 -50.92 -1.29
CA VAL A 268 11.14 -52.24 -1.75
C VAL A 268 12.36 -52.27 -2.67
N ALA A 269 13.51 -52.72 -2.12
CA ALA A 269 14.41 -53.59 -2.87
C ALA A 269 15.33 -54.40 -1.94
N VAL A 270 15.17 -55.73 -1.97
CA VAL A 270 16.17 -56.68 -1.50
C VAL A 270 17.39 -56.63 -2.43
N LYS A 271 18.55 -56.40 -1.83
CA LYS A 271 19.95 -56.38 -2.30
C LYS A 271 20.33 -57.69 -3.05
N PRO A 272 21.27 -57.76 -4.02
CA PRO A 272 22.70 -57.54 -3.72
C PRO A 272 23.71 -57.04 -4.80
N GLU A 273 24.86 -56.62 -4.23
CA GLU A 273 26.28 -56.74 -4.66
C GLU A 273 26.97 -55.81 -5.70
N LYS A 274 27.83 -54.94 -5.13
CA LYS A 274 29.24 -54.57 -5.41
C LYS A 274 29.86 -54.72 -6.82
N SER A 275 30.31 -53.59 -7.38
CA SER A 275 31.56 -53.39 -8.18
C SER A 275 31.59 -51.92 -8.66
N GLU A 276 32.47 -51.06 -8.14
CA GLU A 276 33.71 -50.58 -8.81
C GLU A 276 33.54 -50.02 -10.24
N GLY A 277 33.92 -48.75 -10.45
CA GLY A 277 34.35 -48.23 -11.76
C GLY A 277 33.98 -46.78 -12.12
N GLY A 278 34.98 -45.88 -12.13
CA GLY A 278 35.15 -44.72 -13.05
C GLY A 278 34.25 -43.48 -12.86
N ALA A 279 34.74 -42.34 -12.35
CA ALA A 279 35.45 -41.24 -13.06
C ALA A 279 34.58 -40.57 -14.16
N ARG A 280 34.29 -39.25 -14.24
CA ARG A 280 34.81 -37.97 -13.68
C ARG A 280 33.67 -36.90 -13.74
N PRO A 281 33.71 -35.80 -12.97
CA PRO A 281 32.80 -34.66 -13.18
C PRO A 281 33.32 -33.67 -14.25
N VAL A 282 32.42 -33.21 -15.11
CA VAL A 282 32.63 -32.10 -16.05
C VAL A 282 32.49 -30.77 -15.30
N ALA A 283 33.55 -29.97 -15.33
CA ALA A 283 33.60 -28.62 -14.78
C ALA A 283 32.89 -27.63 -15.72
N VAL A 284 32.12 -26.71 -15.14
CA VAL A 284 31.64 -25.50 -15.82
C VAL A 284 32.15 -24.28 -15.04
N ALA A 285 32.66 -23.33 -15.81
CA ALA A 285 33.60 -22.29 -15.44
C ALA A 285 33.05 -21.16 -14.56
N GLY A 286 33.90 -20.75 -13.61
CA GLY A 286 34.42 -19.38 -13.45
C GLY A 286 33.47 -18.19 -13.55
N ALA A 287 32.88 -17.79 -12.42
CA ALA A 287 32.47 -16.40 -12.21
C ALA A 287 33.63 -15.60 -11.59
N THR A 288 34.19 -14.68 -12.38
CA THR A 288 35.17 -13.68 -11.95
C THR A 288 34.53 -12.76 -10.92
N ARG A 289 35.18 -12.65 -9.76
CA ARG A 289 34.84 -11.74 -8.67
C ARG A 289 35.79 -10.56 -8.79
N THR A 290 35.26 -9.35 -8.98
CA THR A 290 36.06 -8.13 -8.82
C THR A 290 35.68 -7.47 -7.50
N ASN A 291 36.55 -7.75 -6.52
CA ASN A 291 36.96 -6.94 -5.38
C ASN A 291 35.94 -5.98 -4.74
N GLY A 292 35.56 -6.31 -3.50
CA GLY A 292 35.22 -5.32 -2.49
C GLY A 292 36.48 -4.71 -1.86
N ALA A 293 36.40 -3.43 -1.50
CA ALA A 293 37.25 -2.82 -0.49
C ALA A 293 36.41 -1.84 0.35
N ALA A 294 36.75 -1.81 1.64
CA ALA A 294 35.95 -1.32 2.75
C ALA A 294 35.89 0.21 2.90
N ALA A 295 35.02 0.62 3.83
CA ALA A 295 34.71 1.98 4.26
C ALA A 295 35.93 2.86 4.60
N GLY A 296 35.81 4.16 4.28
CA GLY A 296 36.61 5.24 4.84
C GLY A 296 37.51 5.96 3.82
N THR A 297 37.19 7.24 3.56
CA THR A 297 37.98 8.22 2.78
C THR A 297 37.91 8.07 1.26
N SER A 298 36.85 8.64 0.66
CA SER A 298 36.67 8.75 -0.78
C SER A 298 37.62 9.79 -1.40
N LYS A 299 38.81 9.33 -1.80
CA LYS A 299 39.64 10.06 -2.77
C LYS A 299 39.02 9.85 -4.16
N ARG A 300 38.01 10.66 -4.49
CA ARG A 300 37.34 10.67 -5.81
C ARG A 300 38.37 10.98 -6.89
N GLY A 301 38.57 10.06 -7.83
CA GLY A 301 39.27 10.37 -9.08
C GLY A 301 38.47 11.36 -9.94
N PRO A 302 39.09 11.99 -10.96
CA PRO A 302 38.41 12.95 -11.82
C PRO A 302 37.21 12.30 -12.52
N ARG A 303 36.05 12.94 -12.47
CA ARG A 303 34.82 12.48 -13.13
C ARG A 303 34.89 12.87 -14.60
N HIS A 304 34.81 11.89 -15.50
CA HIS A 304 34.82 12.13 -16.94
C HIS A 304 33.39 12.06 -17.48
N VAL A 305 32.96 13.11 -18.17
CA VAL A 305 31.62 13.19 -18.78
C VAL A 305 31.78 13.33 -20.29
N VAL A 306 31.17 12.41 -21.04
CA VAL A 306 31.15 12.45 -22.50
C VAL A 306 29.80 12.98 -22.96
N LEU A 307 29.81 14.13 -23.63
CA LEU A 307 28.60 14.73 -24.20
C LEU A 307 28.37 14.20 -25.62
N SER A 308 27.11 13.90 -25.96
CA SER A 308 26.71 13.62 -27.34
C SER A 308 26.68 14.91 -28.18
N GLU A 309 26.76 14.81 -29.51
CA GLU A 309 26.65 15.99 -30.38
C GLU A 309 25.31 16.70 -30.24
N SER A 310 24.22 15.98 -29.99
CA SER A 310 22.92 16.58 -29.69
C SER A 310 22.93 17.39 -28.39
N GLN A 311 23.63 16.92 -27.37
CA GLN A 311 23.83 17.63 -26.11
C GLN A 311 24.75 18.85 -26.29
N VAL A 312 25.80 18.75 -27.12
CA VAL A 312 26.67 19.89 -27.48
C VAL A 312 25.91 20.95 -28.29
N MET A 313 25.08 20.53 -29.24
CA MET A 313 24.20 21.43 -29.99
C MET A 313 23.19 22.09 -29.07
N LEU A 314 22.57 21.32 -28.17
CA LEU A 314 21.62 21.86 -27.19
C LEU A 314 22.30 22.88 -26.27
N ALA A 315 23.48 22.58 -25.74
CA ALA A 315 24.27 23.52 -24.95
C ALA A 315 24.53 24.83 -25.71
N ARG A 316 24.94 24.75 -26.98
CA ARG A 316 25.12 25.92 -27.85
C ARG A 316 23.82 26.68 -28.09
N THR A 317 22.69 26.00 -28.33
CA THR A 317 21.39 26.66 -28.53
C THR A 317 20.90 27.36 -27.27
N LEU A 318 21.22 26.82 -26.09
CA LEU A 318 20.87 27.40 -24.80
C LEU A 318 21.90 28.45 -24.34
N GLY A 319 22.99 28.63 -25.09
CA GLY A 319 24.07 29.58 -24.77
C GLY A 319 24.95 29.16 -23.59
N LEU A 320 24.93 27.88 -23.19
CA LEU A 320 25.79 27.34 -22.13
C LEU A 320 27.10 26.79 -22.72
N THR A 321 28.16 26.79 -21.91
CA THR A 321 29.37 26.04 -22.27
C THR A 321 29.12 24.54 -22.11
N ASN A 322 29.84 23.73 -22.88
CA ASN A 322 29.74 22.26 -22.78
C ASN A 322 30.01 21.78 -21.34
N GLU A 323 30.96 22.40 -20.64
CA GLU A 323 31.29 22.11 -19.24
C GLU A 323 30.11 22.42 -18.31
N GLN A 324 29.47 23.59 -18.43
CA GLN A 324 28.30 23.96 -17.64
C GLN A 324 27.11 23.04 -17.88
N TYR A 325 26.89 22.67 -19.14
CA TYR A 325 25.84 21.71 -19.50
C TYR A 325 26.12 20.32 -18.91
N ALA A 326 27.38 19.85 -18.94
CA ALA A 326 27.78 18.59 -18.32
C ALA A 326 27.60 18.60 -16.79
N GLU A 327 27.97 19.69 -16.13
CA GLU A 327 27.78 19.86 -14.68
C GLU A 327 26.30 19.85 -14.29
N GLN A 328 25.46 20.53 -15.06
CA GLN A 328 24.02 20.56 -14.84
C GLN A 328 23.37 19.20 -15.12
N LEU A 329 23.78 18.50 -16.17
CA LEU A 329 23.34 17.13 -16.45
C LEU A 329 23.67 16.19 -15.28
N VAL A 330 24.89 16.26 -14.74
CA VAL A 330 25.31 15.46 -13.57
C VAL A 330 24.51 15.83 -12.32
N ARG A 331 24.14 17.10 -12.15
CA ARG A 331 23.34 17.59 -11.02
C ARG A 331 21.87 17.17 -11.12
N ASP A 332 21.28 17.26 -12.31
CA ASP A 332 19.86 17.00 -12.55
C ASP A 332 19.56 15.49 -12.65
N GLU A 333 20.47 14.68 -13.20
CA GLU A 333 20.23 13.23 -13.38
C GLU A 333 20.47 12.39 -12.13
N GLY A 334 21.20 12.85 -11.11
CA GLY A 334 21.21 12.24 -9.77
C GLY A 334 21.38 10.71 -9.69
N LEU A 335 22.05 10.07 -10.65
CA LEU A 335 22.15 8.60 -10.74
C LEU A 335 23.40 8.07 -10.00
N PRO A 336 23.26 7.01 -9.18
CA PRO A 336 24.37 6.38 -8.47
C PRO A 336 25.34 5.71 -9.46
N GLU A 337 26.62 5.75 -9.10
CA GLU A 337 27.75 5.26 -9.89
C GLU A 337 27.56 3.81 -10.38
N GLY A 338 27.76 3.58 -11.68
CA GLY A 338 28.06 2.23 -12.19
C GLY A 338 27.21 1.65 -13.33
N SER A 339 26.42 2.43 -14.07
CA SER A 339 25.67 1.89 -15.23
C SER A 339 25.99 2.61 -16.54
N TYR A 340 27.07 2.19 -17.20
CA TYR A 340 27.29 2.47 -18.62
C TYR A 340 27.68 1.19 -19.34
N HIS A 341 26.68 0.52 -19.91
CA HIS A 341 26.85 -0.31 -21.11
C HIS A 341 25.64 -0.11 -22.02
N ASP A 342 25.95 0.33 -23.25
CA ASP A 342 25.17 0.19 -24.49
C ASP A 342 23.65 0.38 -24.44
N ILE A 343 23.22 1.62 -24.69
CA ILE A 343 21.91 1.90 -25.29
C ILE A 343 22.12 2.15 -26.79
N ALA A 344 22.67 1.15 -27.49
CA ALA A 344 22.76 1.16 -28.95
C ALA A 344 22.77 -0.27 -29.50
N THR A 345 21.75 -1.07 -29.16
CA THR A 345 21.26 -2.17 -30.01
C THR A 345 20.03 -2.81 -29.38
N LYS A 346 18.84 -2.41 -29.84
CA LYS A 346 17.67 -3.30 -29.93
C LYS A 346 16.61 -2.64 -30.83
N ARG A 347 16.56 -3.19 -32.06
CA ARG A 347 15.50 -3.22 -33.08
C ARG A 347 14.46 -2.12 -33.11
#